data_AF-A0A9E2YW35-F1
#
_entry.id   AF-A0A9E2YW35-F1
#
_cell.length_a   1.000
_cell.length_b   1.000
_cell.length_c   1.000
_cell.angle_alpha   90.00
_cell.angle_beta   90.00
_cell.angle_gamma   90.00
#
_symmetry.space_group_name_H-M   'P 1'
#
loop_
_entity.id
_entity.type
_entity.pdbx_description
1 polymer ?
#
loop_
_entity_poly.entity_id
_entity_poly.type
_entity_poly.pdbx_seq_one_letter_code
_entity_poly.pdbx_strand_id
1 'polypeptide(L)'
;ASASKTLVIANLPDISKTAYLLSVPKLAALLHVPVGTVMSSLGLNLGDLVTPYGIEFALSTQLTQKLPDVAPPNPPNVIRAAKVLEIQATIIAYNIDIAIEALINGATLVDVYSLVNDLAANGIVVNGKKLTTDFGGGLFSEDGIHPTAVGYAIIANEFIKTMNRQNNAGIPPVSVNQVAKTDPLFPKEKQASVSGHVSADTANALQALRAQ
;
A
#
# COMPACT_ATOMS: atom_id res chain seq x y z
N ALA A 1 -17.00 -16.60 30.13
CA ALA A 1 -16.09 -15.45 29.92
C ALA A 1 -16.95 -14.22 29.69
N SER A 2 -16.87 -13.18 30.53
CA SER A 2 -17.52 -11.91 30.20
C SER A 2 -16.69 -11.28 29.07
N ALA A 3 -17.30 -11.02 27.92
CA ALA A 3 -16.64 -10.26 26.87
C ALA A 3 -16.17 -8.91 27.43
N SER A 4 -14.99 -8.46 27.02
CA SER A 4 -14.51 -7.11 27.33
C SER A 4 -15.61 -6.10 26.98
N LYS A 5 -15.91 -5.16 27.89
CA LYS A 5 -16.84 -4.05 27.64
C LYS A 5 -16.30 -3.02 26.64
N THR A 6 -15.09 -3.22 26.12
CA THR A 6 -14.38 -2.21 25.35
C THR A 6 -14.45 -2.50 23.86
N LEU A 7 -15.14 -1.62 23.12
CA LEU A 7 -15.14 -1.59 21.66
C LEU A 7 -13.85 -0.94 21.17
N VAL A 8 -13.18 -1.56 20.20
CA VAL A 8 -12.00 -1.02 19.52
C VAL A 8 -12.31 -0.94 18.04
N ILE A 9 -12.08 0.22 17.45
CA ILE A 9 -12.36 0.51 16.03
C ILE A 9 -11.15 1.20 15.42
N ALA A 10 -10.91 0.97 14.13
CA ALA A 10 -9.88 1.70 13.38
C ALA A 10 -10.52 2.64 12.36
N ASN A 11 -9.83 3.74 12.09
CA ASN A 11 -10.12 4.56 10.91
C ASN A 11 -9.58 3.89 9.63
N LEU A 12 -10.00 4.39 8.47
CA LEU A 12 -9.59 3.89 7.17
C LEU A 12 -8.16 4.35 6.82
N PRO A 13 -7.31 3.48 6.26
CA PRO A 13 -6.02 3.89 5.72
C PRO A 13 -6.16 4.77 4.47
N ASP A 14 -5.13 5.56 4.14
CA ASP A 14 -5.05 6.21 2.83
C ASP A 14 -4.73 5.16 1.75
N ILE A 15 -5.75 4.74 0.98
CA ILE A 15 -5.59 3.71 -0.05
C ILE A 15 -4.72 4.17 -1.23
N SER A 16 -4.50 5.48 -1.40
CA SER A 16 -3.56 6.01 -2.40
C SER A 16 -2.10 5.70 -2.08
N LYS A 17 -1.83 5.21 -0.87
CA LYS A 17 -0.50 4.82 -0.38
C LYS A 17 -0.23 3.31 -0.44
N THR A 18 -1.19 2.53 -0.93
CA THR A 18 -1.01 1.09 -1.15
C THR A 18 -0.07 0.82 -2.33
N ALA A 19 0.51 -0.38 -2.39
CA ALA A 19 1.40 -0.80 -3.47
C ALA A 19 0.68 -0.98 -4.82
N TYR A 20 -0.65 -1.06 -4.84
CA TYR A 20 -1.46 -1.20 -6.05
C TYR A 20 -1.37 0.03 -6.96
N LEU A 21 -1.12 1.21 -6.39
CA LEU A 21 -1.11 2.47 -7.11
C LEU A 21 0.31 3.02 -7.21
N LEU A 22 0.83 3.12 -8.44
CA LEU A 22 2.17 3.58 -8.70
C LEU A 22 2.17 5.06 -9.14
N SER A 23 2.91 5.91 -8.42
CA SER A 23 3.10 7.30 -8.84
C SER A 23 3.92 7.39 -10.13
N VAL A 24 3.70 8.43 -10.93
CA VAL A 24 4.48 8.67 -12.17
C VAL A 24 6.00 8.64 -11.97
N PRO A 25 6.58 9.25 -10.90
CA PRO A 25 8.03 9.13 -10.66
C PRO A 25 8.50 7.70 -10.44
N LYS A 26 7.71 6.89 -9.71
CA LYS A 26 8.02 5.47 -9.48
C LYS A 26 7.86 4.64 -10.75
N LEU A 27 6.88 4.94 -11.61
CA LEU A 27 6.77 4.33 -12.93
C LEU A 27 7.99 4.65 -13.81
N ALA A 28 8.44 5.91 -13.79
CA ALA A 28 9.64 6.31 -14.52
C ALA A 28 10.90 5.58 -14.03
N ALA A 29 11.05 5.43 -12.71
CA ALA A 29 12.12 4.63 -12.11
C ALA A 29 12.05 3.15 -12.53
N LEU A 30 10.85 2.55 -12.49
CA LEU A 30 10.60 1.18 -12.94
C LEU A 30 11.00 0.98 -14.42
N LEU A 31 10.65 1.93 -15.27
CA LEU A 31 10.91 1.88 -16.70
C LEU A 31 12.32 2.37 -17.08
N HIS A 32 13.12 2.82 -16.12
CA HIS A 32 14.47 3.36 -16.33
C HIS A 32 14.50 4.51 -17.35
N VAL A 33 13.49 5.38 -17.31
CA VAL A 33 13.38 6.56 -18.20
C VAL A 33 13.12 7.83 -17.38
N PRO A 34 13.41 9.03 -17.93
CA PRO A 34 13.07 10.28 -17.27
C PRO A 34 11.56 10.42 -17.02
N VAL A 35 11.19 11.06 -15.90
CA VAL A 35 9.78 11.35 -15.55
C VAL A 35 9.07 12.10 -16.69
N GLY A 36 9.74 13.07 -17.31
CA GLY A 36 9.21 13.82 -18.44
C GLY A 36 8.86 12.94 -19.64
N THR A 37 9.66 11.90 -19.91
CA THR A 37 9.40 10.94 -21.00
C THR A 37 8.13 10.15 -20.73
N VAL A 38 7.96 9.62 -19.50
CA VAL A 38 6.72 8.92 -19.11
C VAL A 38 5.51 9.83 -19.26
N MET A 39 5.59 11.06 -18.76
CA MET A 39 4.50 12.03 -18.84
C MET A 39 4.11 12.34 -20.28
N SER A 40 5.08 12.66 -21.15
CA SER A 40 4.80 12.99 -22.54
C SER A 40 4.31 11.80 -23.36
N SER A 41 4.92 10.64 -23.18
CA SER A 41 4.61 9.43 -23.94
C SER A 41 3.27 8.83 -23.56
N LEU A 42 2.96 8.76 -22.26
CA LEU A 42 1.73 8.15 -21.76
C LEU A 42 0.59 9.15 -21.57
N GLY A 43 0.84 10.46 -21.61
CA GLY A 43 -0.17 11.47 -21.32
C GLY A 43 -0.55 11.50 -19.85
N LEU A 44 0.45 11.43 -18.97
CA LEU A 44 0.29 11.42 -17.51
C LEU A 44 0.74 12.74 -16.87
N ASN A 45 0.15 13.06 -15.72
CA ASN A 45 0.56 14.17 -14.86
C ASN A 45 1.19 13.66 -13.56
N LEU A 46 2.00 14.48 -12.87
CA LEU A 46 2.68 14.06 -11.63
C LEU A 46 1.75 13.55 -10.53
N GLY A 47 0.51 14.05 -10.47
CA GLY A 47 -0.50 13.61 -9.50
C GLY A 47 -1.30 12.38 -9.92
N ASP A 48 -1.10 11.86 -11.13
CA ASP A 48 -1.78 10.64 -11.59
C ASP A 48 -1.14 9.40 -10.92
N LEU A 49 -1.97 8.41 -10.63
CA LEU A 49 -1.55 7.11 -10.13
C LEU A 49 -1.86 6.04 -11.17
N VAL A 50 -0.91 5.15 -11.44
CA VAL A 50 -1.02 4.10 -12.46
C VAL A 50 -1.28 2.77 -11.77
N THR A 51 -2.27 2.02 -12.27
CA THR A 51 -2.62 0.68 -11.75
C THR A 51 -1.72 -0.38 -12.41
N PRO A 52 -1.73 -1.65 -11.94
CA PRO A 52 -0.95 -2.71 -12.56
C PRO A 52 -1.26 -2.91 -14.06
N TYR A 53 -2.52 -2.69 -14.46
CA TYR A 53 -2.93 -2.73 -15.87
C TYR A 53 -2.30 -1.62 -16.70
N GLY A 54 -2.16 -0.41 -16.13
CA GLY A 54 -1.49 0.68 -16.79
C GLY A 54 0.03 0.47 -16.93
N ILE A 55 0.64 -0.21 -15.96
CA ILE A 55 2.05 -0.62 -16.03
C ILE A 55 2.25 -1.64 -17.16
N GLU A 56 1.39 -2.67 -17.23
CA GLU A 56 1.41 -3.67 -18.29
C GLU A 56 1.27 -3.04 -19.68
N PHE A 57 0.35 -2.08 -19.83
CA PHE A 57 0.20 -1.32 -21.07
C PHE A 57 1.48 -0.54 -21.42
N ALA A 58 2.07 0.17 -20.45
CA ALA A 58 3.27 0.97 -20.68
C ALA A 58 4.46 0.10 -21.14
N LEU A 59 4.61 -1.09 -20.56
CA LEU A 59 5.63 -2.06 -20.92
C LEU A 59 5.39 -2.67 -22.31
N SER A 60 4.18 -3.16 -22.57
CA SER A 60 3.82 -3.82 -23.83
C SER A 60 3.92 -2.87 -25.04
N THR A 61 3.60 -1.60 -24.85
CA THR A 61 3.70 -0.57 -25.90
C THR A 61 5.07 0.10 -25.97
N GLN A 62 5.99 -0.20 -25.05
CA GLN A 62 7.31 0.44 -24.96
C GLN A 62 7.23 1.98 -25.01
N LEU A 63 6.21 2.55 -24.34
CA LEU A 63 5.96 4.00 -24.32
C LEU A 63 5.68 4.64 -25.70
N THR A 64 5.30 3.85 -26.71
CA THR A 64 4.97 4.37 -28.05
C THR A 64 3.52 4.83 -28.18
N GLN A 65 2.67 4.51 -27.21
CA GLN A 65 1.24 4.83 -27.22
C GLN A 65 0.84 5.55 -25.93
N LYS A 66 -0.09 6.50 -26.06
CA LYS A 66 -0.71 7.14 -24.89
C LYS A 66 -1.49 6.12 -24.08
N LEU A 67 -1.43 6.22 -22.76
CA LEU A 67 -2.15 5.32 -21.87
C LEU A 67 -3.64 5.70 -21.86
N PRO A 68 -4.56 4.84 -22.32
CA PRO A 68 -5.98 5.10 -22.18
C PRO A 68 -6.40 4.96 -20.71
N ASP A 69 -7.31 5.82 -20.24
CA ASP A 69 -7.74 5.81 -18.84
C ASP A 69 -8.37 4.47 -18.43
N VAL A 70 -9.14 3.88 -19.35
CA VAL A 70 -9.77 2.57 -19.21
C VAL A 70 -9.61 1.82 -20.53
N ALA A 71 -9.26 0.54 -20.46
CA ALA A 71 -9.22 -0.37 -21.60
C ALA A 71 -10.11 -1.59 -21.30
N PRO A 72 -11.42 -1.52 -21.59
CA PRO A 72 -12.34 -2.62 -21.31
C PRO A 72 -11.86 -3.94 -21.95
N PRO A 73 -12.02 -5.10 -21.28
CA PRO A 73 -12.82 -5.33 -20.07
C PRO A 73 -12.10 -5.05 -18.74
N ASN A 74 -10.86 -4.53 -18.79
CA ASN A 74 -10.06 -4.34 -17.59
C ASN A 74 -10.52 -3.13 -16.76
N PRO A 75 -10.23 -3.12 -15.45
CA PRO A 75 -10.32 -1.93 -14.60
C PRO A 75 -9.48 -0.75 -15.16
N PRO A 76 -9.63 0.47 -14.59
CA PRO A 76 -8.87 1.64 -15.03
C PRO A 76 -7.36 1.40 -15.01
N ASN A 77 -6.66 1.91 -16.02
CA ASN A 77 -5.20 1.91 -16.09
C ASN A 77 -4.58 3.05 -15.26
N VAL A 78 -5.32 4.15 -15.12
CA VAL A 78 -4.87 5.35 -14.41
C VAL A 78 -6.00 5.88 -13.54
N ILE A 79 -5.63 6.33 -12.34
CA ILE A 79 -6.46 7.17 -11.49
C ILE A 79 -5.92 8.59 -11.62
N ARG A 80 -6.67 9.45 -12.30
CA ARG A 80 -6.26 10.83 -12.55
C ARG A 80 -6.15 11.62 -11.25
N ALA A 81 -5.24 12.59 -11.20
CA ALA A 81 -4.94 13.38 -10.01
C ALA A 81 -6.18 13.95 -9.31
N ALA A 82 -7.14 14.49 -10.08
CA ALA A 82 -8.40 14.98 -9.53
C ALA A 82 -9.21 13.88 -8.81
N LYS A 83 -9.23 12.66 -9.36
CA LYS A 83 -9.89 11.50 -8.75
C LYS A 83 -9.14 11.00 -7.52
N VAL A 84 -7.81 11.06 -7.52
CA VAL A 84 -7.00 10.75 -6.32
C VAL A 84 -7.37 11.69 -5.17
N LEU A 85 -7.45 13.00 -5.44
CA LEU A 85 -7.85 13.99 -4.44
C LEU A 85 -9.28 13.76 -3.94
N GLU A 86 -10.21 13.40 -4.83
CA GLU A 86 -11.59 13.05 -4.46
C GLU A 86 -11.61 11.84 -3.51
N ILE A 87 -10.88 10.76 -3.85
CA ILE A 87 -10.76 9.56 -3.01
C ILE A 87 -10.20 9.91 -1.63
N GLN A 88 -9.12 10.70 -1.58
CA GLN A 88 -8.51 11.10 -0.32
C GLN A 88 -9.45 11.95 0.53
N ALA A 89 -10.18 12.89 -0.08
CA ALA A 89 -11.18 13.69 0.61
C ALA A 89 -12.32 12.82 1.18
N THR A 90 -12.78 11.83 0.42
CA THR A 90 -13.79 10.86 0.89
C THR A 90 -13.28 10.03 2.08
N ILE A 91 -12.03 9.55 2.05
CA ILE A 91 -11.42 8.82 3.16
C ILE A 91 -11.35 9.70 4.42
N ILE A 92 -10.94 10.96 4.27
CA ILE A 92 -10.89 11.90 5.39
C ILE A 92 -12.28 12.12 5.98
N ALA A 93 -13.31 12.29 5.14
CA ALA A 93 -14.70 12.44 5.61
C ALA A 93 -15.16 11.21 6.41
N TYR A 94 -14.95 10.00 5.90
CA TYR A 94 -15.28 8.78 6.65
C TYR A 94 -14.48 8.66 7.96
N ASN A 95 -13.20 9.05 7.97
CA ASN A 95 -12.38 9.01 9.17
C ASN A 95 -12.85 10.00 10.24
N ILE A 96 -13.40 11.14 9.84
CA ILE A 96 -14.07 12.09 10.75
C ILE A 96 -15.30 11.44 11.37
N ASP A 97 -16.17 10.84 10.56
CA ASP A 97 -17.39 10.17 11.05
C ASP A 97 -17.06 9.00 11.98
N ILE A 98 -16.08 8.16 11.64
CA ILE A 98 -15.60 7.06 12.49
C ILE A 98 -15.09 7.59 13.84
N ALA A 99 -14.36 8.71 13.84
CA ALA A 99 -13.85 9.29 15.07
C ALA A 99 -14.98 9.86 15.96
N ILE A 100 -15.99 10.50 15.35
CA ILE A 100 -17.19 10.98 16.06
C ILE A 100 -17.94 9.80 16.68
N GLU A 101 -18.19 8.75 15.91
CA GLU A 101 -18.89 7.55 16.41
C GLU A 101 -18.09 6.83 17.49
N ALA A 102 -16.76 6.77 17.37
CA ALA A 102 -15.91 6.22 18.42
C ALA A 102 -16.06 7.01 19.72
N LEU A 103 -16.10 8.35 19.66
CA LEU A 103 -16.30 9.20 20.83
C LEU A 103 -17.68 8.99 21.46
N ILE A 104 -18.76 9.01 20.66
CA ILE A 104 -20.15 8.86 21.14
C ILE A 104 -20.34 7.50 21.84
N ASN A 105 -19.75 6.44 21.29
CA ASN A 105 -19.92 5.07 21.79
C ASN A 105 -18.84 4.67 22.81
N GLY A 106 -17.93 5.57 23.17
CA GLY A 106 -16.83 5.28 24.10
C GLY A 106 -15.86 4.21 23.59
N ALA A 107 -15.70 4.09 22.27
CA ALA A 107 -14.78 3.16 21.64
C ALA A 107 -13.35 3.70 21.60
N THR A 108 -12.38 2.79 21.70
CA THR A 108 -10.96 3.07 21.45
C THR A 108 -10.72 3.19 19.95
N LEU A 109 -10.35 4.39 19.48
CA LEU A 109 -9.99 4.62 18.08
C LEU A 109 -8.51 4.31 17.83
N VAL A 110 -8.24 3.45 16.86
CA VAL A 110 -6.90 3.15 16.33
C VAL A 110 -6.68 3.93 15.04
N ASP A 111 -5.61 4.73 15.00
CA ASP A 111 -5.29 5.59 13.87
C ASP A 111 -4.38 4.87 12.85
N VAL A 112 -5.02 4.06 11.99
CA VAL A 112 -4.37 3.36 10.88
C VAL A 112 -4.06 4.31 9.72
N TYR A 113 -4.83 5.39 9.57
CA TYR A 113 -4.56 6.42 8.56
C TYR A 113 -3.17 7.03 8.72
N SER A 114 -2.84 7.50 9.92
CA SER A 114 -1.51 8.06 10.19
C SER A 114 -0.41 7.02 10.09
N LEU A 115 -0.66 5.78 10.54
CA LEU A 115 0.31 4.68 10.42
C LEU A 115 0.70 4.43 8.96
N VAL A 116 -0.27 4.29 8.06
CA VAL A 116 0.01 4.00 6.63
C VAL A 116 0.72 5.17 5.96
N ASN A 117 0.37 6.42 6.30
CA ASN A 117 1.06 7.59 5.78
C ASN A 117 2.52 7.66 6.23
N ASP A 118 2.80 7.34 7.49
CA ASP A 118 4.18 7.27 8.01
C ASP A 118 4.99 6.16 7.32
N LEU A 119 4.41 4.97 7.16
CA LEU A 119 5.04 3.86 6.42
C LEU A 119 5.33 4.22 4.96
N ALA A 120 4.44 4.98 4.31
CA ALA A 120 4.63 5.43 2.93
C ALA A 120 5.72 6.50 2.80
N ALA A 121 5.84 7.39 3.79
CA ALA A 121 6.84 8.45 3.78
C ALA A 121 8.24 7.95 4.20
N ASN A 122 8.29 7.15 5.25
CA ASN A 122 9.53 6.84 5.96
C ASN A 122 9.95 5.38 5.80
N GLY A 123 9.02 4.47 5.51
CA GLY A 123 9.23 3.03 5.59
C GLY A 123 9.49 2.57 7.02
N ILE A 124 9.93 1.32 7.17
CA ILE A 124 10.27 0.73 8.47
C ILE A 124 11.42 -0.26 8.33
N VAL A 125 12.33 -0.32 9.30
CA VAL A 125 13.42 -1.31 9.29
C VAL A 125 13.02 -2.55 10.09
N VAL A 126 13.00 -3.70 9.44
CA VAL A 126 12.70 -5.02 10.05
C VAL A 126 13.83 -5.97 9.67
N ASN A 127 14.44 -6.64 10.66
CA ASN A 127 15.60 -7.53 10.44
C ASN A 127 16.69 -6.92 9.52
N GLY A 128 16.98 -5.63 9.68
CA GLY A 128 18.02 -4.92 8.91
C GLY A 128 17.64 -4.55 7.47
N LYS A 129 16.41 -4.84 7.01
CA LYS A 129 15.90 -4.42 5.70
C LYS A 129 14.89 -3.29 5.86
N LYS A 130 15.01 -2.25 5.04
CA LYS A 130 14.02 -1.18 4.95
C LYS A 130 12.84 -1.68 4.11
N LEU A 131 11.67 -1.77 4.73
CA LEU A 131 10.42 -2.09 4.08
C LEU A 131 9.67 -0.79 3.75
N THR A 132 8.96 -0.78 2.62
CA THR A 132 8.16 0.36 2.16
C THR A 132 6.78 -0.10 1.71
N THR A 133 5.89 0.86 1.45
CA THR A 133 4.57 0.58 0.88
C THR A 133 4.61 0.34 -0.62
N ASP A 134 5.79 0.30 -1.23
CA ASP A 134 5.96 0.04 -2.66
C ASP A 134 5.65 -1.41 -3.01
N PHE A 135 5.34 -1.64 -4.27
CA PHE A 135 5.25 -2.99 -4.79
C PHE A 135 6.57 -3.73 -4.58
N GLY A 136 6.53 -4.86 -3.87
CA GLY A 136 7.74 -5.59 -3.51
C GLY A 136 8.53 -4.99 -2.33
N GLY A 137 8.06 -3.89 -1.74
CA GLY A 137 8.65 -3.25 -0.55
C GLY A 137 8.44 -4.03 0.75
N GLY A 138 7.72 -5.16 0.72
CA GLY A 138 7.57 -6.09 1.85
C GLY A 138 6.45 -5.78 2.83
N LEU A 139 5.77 -4.63 2.72
CA LEU A 139 4.59 -4.32 3.55
C LEU A 139 3.26 -4.74 2.93
N PHE A 140 3.17 -4.80 1.60
CA PHE A 140 2.00 -5.25 0.84
C PHE A 140 2.31 -6.49 0.01
N SER A 141 1.28 -7.30 -0.24
CA SER A 141 1.36 -8.54 -0.99
C SER A 141 1.54 -8.31 -2.51
N GLU A 142 1.63 -9.38 -3.29
CA GLU A 142 1.75 -9.29 -4.76
C GLU A 142 0.49 -8.75 -5.45
N ASP A 143 -0.64 -8.66 -4.75
CA ASP A 143 -1.80 -7.93 -5.25
C ASP A 143 -1.73 -6.41 -5.01
N GLY A 144 -0.74 -5.95 -4.23
CA GLY A 144 -0.55 -4.55 -3.89
C GLY A 144 -1.62 -3.92 -2.99
N ILE A 145 -2.63 -4.67 -2.56
CA ILE A 145 -3.78 -4.20 -1.78
C ILE A 145 -3.70 -4.74 -0.35
N HIS A 146 -3.49 -6.05 -0.18
CA HIS A 146 -3.49 -6.68 1.13
C HIS A 146 -2.10 -6.57 1.77
N PRO A 147 -2.00 -6.26 3.08
CA PRO A 147 -0.74 -6.33 3.79
C PRO A 147 -0.10 -7.74 3.74
N THR A 148 1.23 -7.80 3.80
CA THR A 148 1.95 -9.07 4.08
C THR A 148 1.73 -9.52 5.53
N ALA A 149 2.24 -10.68 5.93
CA ALA A 149 2.20 -11.09 7.33
C ALA A 149 2.94 -10.08 8.22
N VAL A 150 4.06 -9.53 7.73
CA VAL A 150 4.77 -8.41 8.37
C VAL A 150 3.91 -7.15 8.45
N GLY A 151 3.25 -6.77 7.35
CA GLY A 151 2.32 -5.62 7.33
C GLY A 151 1.18 -5.77 8.36
N TYR A 152 0.55 -6.95 8.42
CA TYR A 152 -0.47 -7.25 9.42
C TYR A 152 0.09 -7.23 10.85
N ALA A 153 1.31 -7.71 11.09
CA ALA A 153 1.94 -7.65 12.41
C ALA A 153 2.17 -6.20 12.88
N ILE A 154 2.54 -5.29 11.97
CA ILE A 154 2.69 -3.86 12.25
C ILE A 154 1.34 -3.23 12.60
N ILE A 155 0.30 -3.50 11.79
CA ILE A 155 -1.06 -3.01 12.07
C ILE A 155 -1.56 -3.54 13.42
N ALA A 156 -1.40 -4.85 13.68
CA ALA A 156 -1.75 -5.46 14.95
C ALA A 156 -1.05 -4.79 16.14
N ASN A 157 0.22 -4.42 15.98
CA ASN A 157 0.96 -3.69 17.00
C ASN A 157 0.42 -2.28 17.25
N GLU A 158 -0.12 -1.58 16.25
CA GLU A 158 -0.76 -0.27 16.48
C GLU A 158 -2.08 -0.42 17.27
N PHE A 159 -2.85 -1.49 17.00
CA PHE A 159 -4.00 -1.86 17.82
C PHE A 159 -3.59 -2.17 19.26
N ILE A 160 -2.60 -3.06 19.45
CA ILE A 160 -2.10 -3.45 20.77
C ILE A 160 -1.59 -2.24 21.56
N LYS A 161 -0.78 -1.38 20.91
CA LYS A 161 -0.26 -0.15 21.50
C LYS A 161 -1.39 0.79 21.94
N THR A 162 -2.43 0.94 21.13
CA THR A 162 -3.57 1.81 21.45
C THR A 162 -4.40 1.23 22.60
N MET A 163 -4.73 -0.06 22.55
CA MET A 163 -5.44 -0.75 23.64
C MET A 163 -4.65 -0.75 24.95
N ASN A 164 -3.33 -0.95 24.90
CA ASN A 164 -2.49 -0.88 26.10
C ASN A 164 -2.49 0.51 26.71
N ARG A 165 -2.45 1.56 25.90
CA ARG A 165 -2.47 2.95 26.37
C ARG A 165 -3.83 3.39 26.92
N GLN A 166 -4.92 3.02 26.26
CA GLN A 166 -6.26 3.53 26.60
C GLN A 166 -7.02 2.62 27.56
N ASN A 167 -6.77 1.31 27.49
CA ASN A 167 -7.57 0.29 28.19
C ASN A 167 -6.76 -0.51 29.20
N ASN A 168 -5.46 -0.20 29.37
CA ASN A 168 -4.52 -0.96 30.22
C ASN A 168 -4.55 -2.47 29.94
N ALA A 169 -4.70 -2.85 28.66
CA ALA A 169 -4.93 -4.24 28.27
C ALA A 169 -3.75 -5.18 28.58
N GLY A 170 -2.53 -4.66 28.70
CA GLY A 170 -1.34 -5.44 29.03
C GLY A 170 -0.95 -6.49 27.97
N ILE A 171 -1.41 -6.32 26.73
CA ILE A 171 -1.18 -7.28 25.64
C ILE A 171 0.26 -7.11 25.13
N PRO A 172 1.07 -8.17 25.09
CA PRO A 172 2.42 -8.09 24.55
C PRO A 172 2.38 -7.81 23.04
N PRO A 173 3.29 -6.96 22.51
CA PRO A 173 3.36 -6.72 21.07
C PRO A 173 3.79 -7.97 20.30
N VAL A 174 3.28 -8.10 19.08
CA VAL A 174 3.73 -9.10 18.11
C VAL A 174 5.18 -8.83 17.73
N SER A 175 6.02 -9.87 17.78
CA SER A 175 7.40 -9.76 17.31
C SER A 175 7.45 -9.73 15.78
N VAL A 176 7.54 -8.53 15.20
CA VAL A 176 7.63 -8.33 13.75
C VAL A 176 8.85 -9.05 13.16
N ASN A 177 9.98 -9.06 13.88
CA ASN A 177 11.20 -9.77 13.47
C ASN A 177 11.01 -11.30 13.42
N GLN A 178 10.18 -11.89 14.29
CA GLN A 178 9.84 -13.31 14.22
C GLN A 178 8.93 -13.59 13.02
N VAL A 179 7.88 -12.76 12.83
CA VAL A 179 6.95 -12.90 11.69
C VAL A 179 7.70 -12.81 10.36
N ALA A 180 8.63 -11.87 10.24
CA ALA A 180 9.44 -11.68 9.04
C ALA A 180 10.28 -12.92 8.65
N LYS A 181 10.63 -13.80 9.59
CA LYS A 181 11.40 -15.04 9.28
C LYS A 181 10.55 -16.08 8.56
N THR A 182 9.24 -16.04 8.76
CA THR A 182 8.28 -17.01 8.20
C THR A 182 7.42 -16.44 7.08
N ASP A 183 7.48 -15.13 6.87
CA ASP A 183 6.72 -14.46 5.81
C ASP A 183 7.36 -14.76 4.44
N PRO A 184 6.67 -15.47 3.52
CA PRO A 184 7.21 -15.81 2.22
C PRO A 184 7.47 -14.59 1.32
N LEU A 185 6.78 -13.47 1.60
CA LEU A 185 6.88 -12.21 0.87
C LEU A 185 7.81 -11.20 1.55
N PHE A 186 8.40 -11.55 2.70
CA PHE A 186 9.48 -10.75 3.25
C PHE A 186 10.63 -10.70 2.25
N PRO A 187 11.20 -9.52 1.93
CA PRO A 187 12.23 -9.40 0.91
C PRO A 187 13.43 -10.30 1.20
N LYS A 188 13.51 -11.42 0.48
CA LYS A 188 14.65 -12.34 0.53
C LYS A 188 15.81 -11.72 -0.24
N GLU A 189 17.04 -12.05 0.13
CA GLU A 189 18.14 -11.87 -0.82
C GLU A 189 17.85 -12.74 -2.05
N LYS A 190 17.89 -12.12 -3.24
CA LYS A 190 17.52 -12.65 -4.56
C LYS A 190 17.12 -14.14 -4.57
N GLN A 191 15.81 -14.41 -4.59
CA GLN A 191 15.25 -15.61 -5.23
C GLN A 191 13.73 -15.48 -5.45
N ALA A 192 13.33 -15.78 -6.68
CA ALA A 192 12.02 -15.50 -7.27
C ALA A 192 11.08 -16.71 -7.21
N SER A 193 9.80 -16.47 -6.92
CA SER A 193 8.68 -17.29 -7.39
C SER A 193 7.39 -16.47 -7.31
N VAL A 194 6.62 -16.40 -8.39
CA VAL A 194 5.34 -15.66 -8.47
C VAL A 194 4.21 -16.64 -8.76
N SER A 195 3.07 -16.41 -8.12
CA SER A 195 1.77 -16.95 -8.52
C SER A 195 0.70 -15.87 -8.33
N GLY A 196 0.10 -15.38 -9.42
CA GLY A 196 -1.19 -14.68 -9.38
C GLY A 196 -1.34 -13.37 -10.20
N HIS A 197 -2.44 -13.32 -10.97
CA HIS A 197 -3.18 -12.19 -11.57
C HIS A 197 -2.54 -11.20 -12.54
N VAL A 198 -1.22 -11.14 -12.66
CA VAL A 198 -0.54 -10.29 -13.66
C VAL A 198 0.25 -11.14 -14.65
N SER A 199 0.42 -10.67 -15.88
CA SER A 199 1.27 -11.35 -16.87
C SER A 199 2.70 -11.51 -16.36
N ALA A 200 3.39 -12.57 -16.80
CA ALA A 200 4.77 -12.85 -16.37
C ALA A 200 5.71 -11.65 -16.58
N ASP A 201 5.49 -10.88 -17.64
CA ASP A 201 6.27 -9.68 -17.95
C ASP A 201 6.04 -8.55 -16.94
N THR A 202 4.78 -8.37 -16.50
CA THR A 202 4.42 -7.40 -15.46
C THR A 202 4.99 -7.83 -14.11
N ALA A 203 4.89 -9.12 -13.78
CA ALA A 203 5.49 -9.69 -12.58
C ALA A 203 7.02 -9.52 -12.57
N ASN A 204 7.68 -9.73 -13.71
CA ASN A 204 9.14 -9.58 -13.85
C ASN A 204 9.58 -8.12 -13.77
N ALA A 205 8.85 -7.19 -14.39
CA ALA A 205 9.12 -5.77 -14.28
C ALA A 205 8.94 -5.29 -12.84
N LEU A 206 7.84 -5.68 -12.19
CA LEU A 206 7.60 -5.37 -10.78
C LEU A 206 8.60 -6.06 -9.83
N GLN A 207 9.14 -7.24 -10.18
CA GLN A 207 10.25 -7.85 -9.47
C GLN A 207 11.54 -7.05 -9.57
N ALA A 208 11.79 -6.33 -10.67
CA ALA A 208 12.97 -5.47 -10.80
C ALA A 208 12.97 -4.32 -9.76
N LEU A 209 11.79 -3.87 -9.30
CA LEU A 209 11.67 -2.92 -8.18
C LEU A 209 12.09 -3.51 -6.83
N ARG A 210 12.04 -4.84 -6.65
CA ARG A 210 12.56 -5.50 -5.43
C ARG A 210 14.09 -5.46 -5.33
N ALA A 211 14.78 -5.14 -6.43
CA ALA A 211 16.24 -5.24 -6.56
C ALA A 211 16.97 -3.88 -6.54
N GLN A 212 16.24 -2.77 -6.40
CA GLN A 212 16.76 -1.41 -6.20
C GLN A 212 16.64 -1.02 -4.71
#